data_AF-A0A952QKF2-F1
#
_entry.id   AF-A0A952QKF2-F1
#
_cell.length_a   1.000
_cell.length_b   1.000
_cell.length_c   1.000
_cell.angle_alpha   90.00
_cell.angle_beta   90.00
_cell.angle_gamma   90.00
#
_symmetry.space_group_name_H-M   'P 1'
#
loop_
_entity.id
_entity.type
_entity.pdbx_description
1 polymer ?
#
loop_
_entity_poly.entity_id
_entity_poly.type
_entity_poly.pdbx_seq_one_letter_code
_entity_poly.pdbx_strand_id
1 'polypeptide(L)'
;MLKWLETYEGQSIEELLALRGTHYTRSLADAIYQAVDWKVHRENRDYTAFEVAVPAVLEFDNEVKNGGFYQFLTNYSGRFADSIVGSLHMIGATQSEAIARAAFEALPSDWKTRKREEVENLLAPYDQQFFESWRTDEELCEFLVTFIARNPERFSLPH
;
A
#
# COMPACT_ATOMS: atom_id res chain seq x y z
N MET A 1 22.67 0.99 -13.44
CA MET A 1 21.70 -0.10 -13.20
C MET A 1 21.31 -0.01 -11.74
N LEU A 2 20.01 0.02 -11.42
CA LEU A 2 19.53 0.04 -10.05
C LEU A 2 19.73 -1.33 -9.39
N LYS A 3 19.99 -1.35 -8.09
CA LYS A 3 20.13 -2.55 -7.28
C LYS A 3 18.79 -2.94 -6.64
N TRP A 4 18.60 -4.22 -6.38
CA TRP A 4 17.49 -4.71 -5.58
C TRP A 4 17.95 -4.83 -4.12
N LEU A 5 17.17 -4.29 -3.17
CA LEU A 5 17.40 -4.51 -1.73
C LEU A 5 16.62 -5.76 -1.31
N GLU A 6 17.34 -6.81 -0.91
CA GLU A 6 16.74 -8.13 -0.62
C GLU A 6 15.85 -8.13 0.63
N THR A 7 16.32 -7.49 1.71
CA THR A 7 15.63 -7.51 3.00
C THR A 7 15.98 -6.29 3.83
N TYR A 8 15.15 -6.00 4.82
CA TYR A 8 15.52 -5.13 5.93
C TYR A 8 16.57 -5.81 6.82
N GLU A 9 17.63 -5.08 7.22
CA GLU A 9 18.74 -5.58 8.05
C GLU A 9 19.01 -4.70 9.29
N GLY A 10 18.03 -3.92 9.75
CA GLY A 10 18.17 -3.04 10.93
C GLY A 10 18.57 -1.60 10.60
N GLN A 11 18.47 -1.19 9.33
CA GLN A 11 18.76 0.18 8.89
C GLN A 11 17.80 1.20 9.51
N SER A 12 18.25 2.44 9.70
CA SER A 12 17.37 3.57 10.01
C SER A 12 16.55 3.99 8.79
N ILE A 13 15.53 4.83 8.99
CA ILE A 13 14.77 5.36 7.86
C ILE A 13 15.65 6.24 6.97
N GLU A 14 16.58 7.00 7.54
CA GLU A 14 17.55 7.82 6.81
C GLU A 14 18.49 6.97 5.98
N GLU A 15 18.97 5.85 6.52
CA GLU A 15 19.82 4.90 5.81
C GLU A 15 19.08 4.28 4.62
N LEU A 16 17.81 3.87 4.80
CA LEU A 16 16.98 3.36 3.71
C LEU A 16 16.70 4.44 2.65
N LEU A 17 16.42 5.67 3.07
CA LEU A 17 16.17 6.80 2.16
C LEU A 17 17.43 7.22 1.39
N ALA A 18 18.62 7.05 1.97
CA ALA A 18 19.90 7.31 1.29
C ALA A 18 20.15 6.36 0.12
N LEU A 19 19.43 5.22 0.04
CA LEU A 19 19.51 4.28 -1.07
C LEU A 19 18.68 4.71 -2.30
N ARG A 20 17.86 5.77 -2.20
CA ARG A 20 17.12 6.31 -3.34
C ARG A 20 18.05 6.65 -4.51
N GLY A 21 17.62 6.36 -5.73
CA GLY A 21 18.41 6.56 -6.95
C GLY A 21 19.53 5.53 -7.17
N THR A 22 19.84 4.69 -6.18
CA THR A 22 20.76 3.55 -6.34
C THR A 22 20.05 2.20 -6.30
N HIS A 23 18.88 2.13 -5.67
CA HIS A 23 18.04 0.94 -5.58
C HIS A 23 16.67 1.15 -6.24
N TYR A 24 16.01 0.05 -6.61
CA TYR A 24 14.62 0.08 -7.05
C TYR A 24 13.73 0.55 -5.89
N THR A 25 12.90 1.57 -6.15
CA THR A 25 11.98 2.14 -5.14
C THR A 25 11.06 1.09 -4.55
N ARG A 26 10.60 0.14 -5.37
CA ARG A 26 9.82 -1.00 -4.88
C ARG A 26 10.54 -1.78 -3.77
N SER A 27 11.80 -2.16 -4.00
CA SER A 27 12.59 -2.90 -2.99
C SER A 27 12.86 -2.07 -1.73
N LEU A 28 12.97 -0.74 -1.85
CA LEU A 28 13.06 0.15 -0.69
C LEU A 28 11.75 0.19 0.10
N ALA A 29 10.61 0.30 -0.59
CA ALA A 29 9.30 0.28 0.04
C ALA A 29 9.04 -1.07 0.75
N ASP A 30 9.41 -2.18 0.12
CA ASP A 30 9.30 -3.52 0.72
C ASP A 30 10.17 -3.66 1.98
N ALA A 31 11.39 -3.11 1.99
CA ALA A 31 12.23 -3.10 3.19
C ALA A 31 11.66 -2.21 4.31
N ILE A 32 11.11 -1.04 3.99
CA ILE A 32 10.45 -0.18 4.98
C ILE A 32 9.21 -0.87 5.54
N TYR A 33 8.43 -1.57 4.71
CA TYR A 33 7.31 -2.37 5.17
C TYR A 33 7.74 -3.45 6.16
N GLN A 34 8.76 -4.24 5.82
CA GLN A 34 9.31 -5.24 6.74
C GLN A 34 9.71 -4.63 8.08
N ALA A 35 10.39 -3.47 8.07
CA ALA A 35 10.83 -2.78 9.28
C ALA A 35 9.65 -2.30 10.16
N VAL A 36 8.65 -1.67 9.53
CA VAL A 36 7.45 -1.18 10.23
C VAL A 36 6.62 -2.34 10.78
N ASP A 37 6.41 -3.37 9.97
CA ASP A 37 5.64 -4.54 10.36
C ASP A 37 6.32 -5.32 11.49
N TRP A 38 7.63 -5.52 11.39
CA TRP A 38 8.42 -6.15 12.45
C TRP A 38 8.31 -5.37 13.77
N LYS A 39 8.45 -4.03 13.72
CA LYS A 39 8.31 -3.19 14.92
C LYS A 39 6.95 -3.37 15.60
N VAL A 40 5.88 -3.26 14.84
CA VAL A 40 4.49 -3.33 15.33
C VAL A 40 4.22 -4.68 15.98
N HIS A 41 4.64 -5.78 15.35
CA HIS A 41 4.51 -7.12 15.92
C HIS A 41 5.41 -7.34 17.14
N ARG A 42 6.67 -6.88 17.10
CA ARG A 42 7.63 -7.02 18.22
C ARG A 42 7.18 -6.26 19.47
N GLU A 43 6.60 -5.08 19.28
CA GLU A 43 6.13 -4.20 20.35
C GLU A 43 4.67 -4.52 20.77
N ASN A 44 3.99 -5.45 20.08
CA ASN A 44 2.61 -5.83 20.30
C ASN A 44 1.67 -4.61 20.43
N ARG A 45 1.76 -3.70 19.46
CA ARG A 45 0.96 -2.47 19.40
C ARG A 45 0.31 -2.32 18.03
N ASP A 46 -0.58 -1.34 17.91
CA ASP A 46 -1.15 -0.95 16.63
C ASP A 46 -0.20 -0.04 15.83
N TYR A 47 -0.38 -0.01 14.51
CA TYR A 47 0.26 0.99 13.65
C TYR A 47 -0.18 2.40 14.07
N THR A 48 0.75 3.36 14.03
CA THR A 48 0.35 4.77 14.01
C THR A 48 -0.34 5.14 12.70
N ALA A 49 -0.98 6.30 12.65
CA ALA A 49 -1.62 6.81 11.44
C ALA A 49 -0.64 6.96 10.24
N PHE A 50 0.65 7.19 10.50
CA PHE A 50 1.68 7.25 9.45
C PHE A 50 2.18 5.87 9.07
N GLU A 51 2.42 5.00 10.06
CA GLU A 51 2.92 3.65 9.82
C GLU A 51 1.93 2.79 9.05
N VAL A 52 0.61 2.92 9.30
CA VAL A 52 -0.42 2.12 8.61
C VAL A 52 -0.45 2.38 7.10
N ALA A 53 -0.02 3.56 6.65
CA ALA A 53 0.04 3.87 5.22
C ALA A 53 1.01 2.97 4.46
N VAL A 54 2.06 2.48 5.12
CA VAL A 54 3.07 1.61 4.50
C VAL A 54 2.49 0.25 4.10
N PRO A 55 1.99 -0.60 5.03
CA PRO A 55 1.43 -1.88 4.67
C PRO A 55 0.13 -1.73 3.88
N ALA A 56 -0.72 -0.75 4.21
CA ALA A 56 -1.99 -0.55 3.50
C ALA A 56 -1.76 -0.31 2.00
N VAL A 57 -0.86 0.62 1.65
CA VAL A 57 -0.61 0.98 0.25
C VAL A 57 0.10 -0.15 -0.51
N LEU A 58 1.08 -0.83 0.10
CA LEU A 58 1.80 -1.90 -0.59
C LEU A 58 0.97 -3.17 -0.76
N GLU A 59 0.19 -3.55 0.25
CA GLU A 59 -0.73 -4.68 0.11
C GLU A 59 -1.85 -4.35 -0.89
N PHE A 60 -2.39 -3.14 -0.86
CA PHE A 60 -3.34 -2.67 -1.87
C PHE A 60 -2.77 -2.75 -3.28
N ASP A 61 -1.59 -2.19 -3.52
CA ASP A 61 -0.92 -2.20 -4.81
C ASP A 61 -0.72 -3.63 -5.33
N ASN A 62 -0.24 -4.54 -4.48
CA ASN A 62 0.00 -5.93 -4.86
C ASN A 62 -1.28 -6.69 -5.15
N GLU A 63 -2.29 -6.56 -4.29
CA GLU A 63 -3.49 -7.38 -4.35
C GLU A 63 -4.38 -6.95 -5.52
N VAL A 64 -4.54 -5.65 -5.73
CA VAL A 64 -5.32 -5.14 -6.87
C VAL A 64 -4.62 -5.49 -8.19
N LYS A 65 -3.28 -5.42 -8.26
CA LYS A 65 -2.53 -5.84 -9.46
C LYS A 65 -2.61 -7.33 -9.75
N ASN A 66 -2.72 -8.16 -8.72
CA ASN A 66 -2.70 -9.61 -8.88
C ASN A 66 -4.10 -10.22 -9.05
N GLY A 67 -5.13 -9.64 -8.44
CA GLY A 67 -6.50 -10.18 -8.49
C GLY A 67 -7.60 -9.17 -8.19
N GLY A 68 -7.32 -7.88 -8.32
CA GLY A 68 -8.31 -6.81 -8.20
C GLY A 68 -8.72 -6.47 -6.76
N PHE A 69 -9.67 -5.53 -6.66
CA PHE A 69 -10.25 -5.06 -5.41
C PHE A 69 -10.89 -6.19 -4.59
N TYR A 70 -11.49 -7.19 -5.25
CA TYR A 70 -12.04 -8.35 -4.55
C TYR A 70 -10.96 -9.09 -3.77
N GLN A 71 -9.79 -9.30 -4.39
CA GLN A 71 -8.66 -9.96 -3.73
C GLN A 71 -8.15 -9.12 -2.56
N PHE A 72 -7.96 -7.81 -2.75
CA PHE A 72 -7.59 -6.90 -1.66
C PHE A 72 -8.56 -6.96 -0.47
N LEU A 73 -9.87 -7.01 -0.72
CA LEU A 73 -10.88 -6.98 0.35
C LEU A 73 -11.05 -8.31 1.08
N THR A 74 -10.72 -9.42 0.45
CA THR A 74 -11.00 -10.77 0.98
C THR A 74 -9.77 -11.50 1.50
N ASN A 75 -8.58 -11.13 1.03
CA ASN A 75 -7.32 -11.63 1.58
C ASN A 75 -7.01 -10.96 2.94
N TYR A 76 -5.87 -11.33 3.53
CA TYR A 76 -5.38 -10.73 4.76
C TYR A 76 -5.28 -9.19 4.68
N SER A 77 -4.99 -8.68 3.48
CA SER A 77 -4.97 -7.26 3.13
C SER A 77 -6.29 -6.52 3.36
N GLY A 78 -7.40 -7.23 3.45
CA GLY A 78 -8.70 -6.68 3.81
C GLY A 78 -8.71 -6.02 5.19
N ARG A 79 -7.73 -6.32 6.06
CA ARG A 79 -7.50 -5.63 7.34
C ARG A 79 -7.22 -4.12 7.18
N PHE A 80 -6.82 -3.68 5.99
CA PHE A 80 -6.53 -2.28 5.67
C PHE A 80 -7.64 -1.58 4.87
N ALA A 81 -8.78 -2.24 4.63
CA ALA A 81 -9.87 -1.65 3.84
C ALA A 81 -10.38 -0.32 4.42
N ASP A 82 -10.41 -0.18 5.74
CA ASP A 82 -10.88 1.05 6.40
C ASP A 82 -9.85 2.18 6.35
N SER A 83 -8.55 1.87 6.21
CA SER A 83 -7.47 2.86 6.21
C SER A 83 -7.01 3.27 4.81
N ILE A 84 -7.15 2.40 3.80
CA ILE A 84 -6.49 2.57 2.50
C ILE A 84 -6.83 3.88 1.80
N VAL A 85 -8.10 4.31 1.82
CA VAL A 85 -8.50 5.58 1.19
C VAL A 85 -7.79 6.76 1.86
N GLY A 86 -7.71 6.75 3.20
CA GLY A 86 -6.98 7.76 3.96
C GLY A 86 -5.47 7.70 3.72
N SER A 87 -4.91 6.50 3.56
CA SER A 87 -3.49 6.31 3.25
C SER A 87 -3.12 6.79 1.85
N LEU A 88 -3.93 6.48 0.83
CA LEU A 88 -3.73 6.97 -0.55
C LEU A 88 -3.79 8.51 -0.60
N HIS A 89 -4.75 9.10 0.11
CA HIS A 89 -4.83 10.55 0.28
C HIS A 89 -3.55 11.12 0.92
N MET A 90 -3.09 10.51 2.02
CA MET A 90 -1.95 10.97 2.80
C MET A 90 -0.65 10.95 2.00
N ILE A 91 -0.45 9.96 1.12
CA ILE A 91 0.73 9.89 0.24
C ILE A 91 0.59 10.76 -1.02
N GLY A 92 -0.60 11.33 -1.28
CA GLY A 92 -0.88 12.14 -2.47
C GLY A 92 -1.22 11.35 -3.73
N ALA A 93 -1.58 10.06 -3.60
CA ALA A 93 -2.00 9.19 -4.70
C ALA A 93 -3.48 9.43 -5.05
N THR A 94 -3.79 10.64 -5.53
CA THR A 94 -5.17 11.14 -5.67
C THR A 94 -6.02 10.35 -6.67
N GLN A 95 -5.39 9.76 -7.70
CA GLN A 95 -6.12 8.98 -8.70
C GLN A 95 -6.50 7.62 -8.12
N SER A 96 -5.54 6.91 -7.53
CA SER A 96 -5.80 5.68 -6.80
C SER A 96 -6.78 5.87 -5.64
N GLU A 97 -6.70 7.00 -4.92
CA GLU A 97 -7.66 7.36 -3.87
C GLU A 97 -9.10 7.41 -4.42
N ALA A 98 -9.31 8.12 -5.54
CA ALA A 98 -10.62 8.27 -6.15
C ALA A 98 -11.18 6.93 -6.64
N ILE A 99 -10.34 6.10 -7.26
CA ILE A 99 -10.74 4.77 -7.75
C ILE A 99 -11.11 3.86 -6.58
N ALA A 100 -10.29 3.80 -5.53
CA ALA A 100 -10.56 2.97 -4.36
C ALA A 100 -11.84 3.39 -3.64
N ARG A 101 -12.05 4.70 -3.48
CA ARG A 101 -13.29 5.23 -2.90
C ARG A 101 -14.52 4.81 -3.69
N ALA A 102 -14.48 4.98 -5.02
CA ALA A 102 -15.60 4.61 -5.89
C ALA A 102 -15.85 3.09 -5.89
N ALA A 103 -14.80 2.28 -5.86
CA ALA A 103 -14.92 0.83 -5.74
C ALA A 103 -15.64 0.41 -4.45
N PHE A 104 -15.31 1.04 -3.31
CA PHE A 104 -15.96 0.74 -2.03
C PHE A 104 -17.40 1.25 -1.96
N GLU A 105 -17.69 2.41 -2.55
CA GLU A 105 -19.06 2.95 -2.63
C GLU A 105 -19.97 2.11 -3.54
N ALA A 106 -19.41 1.43 -4.54
CA ALA A 106 -20.15 0.52 -5.41
C ALA A 106 -20.53 -0.80 -4.72
N LEU A 107 -19.89 -1.15 -3.60
CA LEU A 107 -20.19 -2.38 -2.88
C LEU A 107 -21.50 -2.26 -2.11
N PRO A 108 -22.47 -3.17 -2.33
CA PRO A 108 -23.67 -3.22 -1.53
C PRO A 108 -23.37 -3.68 -0.10
N SER A 109 -24.18 -3.28 0.88
CA SER A 109 -23.94 -3.60 2.30
C SER A 109 -23.87 -5.11 2.60
N ASP A 110 -24.47 -5.93 1.74
CA ASP A 110 -24.50 -7.40 1.83
C ASP A 110 -23.46 -8.09 0.92
N TRP A 111 -22.50 -7.36 0.33
CA TRP A 111 -21.56 -7.93 -0.65
C TRP A 111 -20.83 -9.19 -0.16
N LYS A 112 -20.54 -9.29 1.14
CA LYS A 112 -19.84 -10.44 1.74
C LYS A 112 -20.63 -11.75 1.69
N THR A 113 -21.96 -11.70 1.51
CA THR A 113 -22.81 -12.89 1.39
C THR A 113 -23.21 -13.20 -0.06
N ARG A 114 -22.84 -12.32 -1.01
CA ARG A 114 -23.08 -12.51 -2.44
C ARG A 114 -22.10 -13.50 -3.04
N LYS A 115 -22.40 -13.98 -4.25
CA LYS A 115 -21.45 -14.83 -4.97
C LYS A 115 -20.25 -14.00 -5.38
N ARG A 116 -19.05 -14.59 -5.30
CA ARG A 116 -17.79 -13.97 -5.72
C ARG A 116 -17.89 -13.28 -7.08
N GLU A 117 -18.40 -13.99 -8.10
CA GLU A 117 -18.54 -13.48 -9.46
C GLU A 117 -19.42 -12.22 -9.54
N GLU A 118 -20.48 -12.13 -8.73
CA GLU A 118 -21.33 -10.94 -8.68
C GLU A 118 -20.57 -9.73 -8.14
N VAL A 119 -19.72 -9.93 -7.12
CA VAL A 119 -18.90 -8.88 -6.52
C VAL A 119 -17.76 -8.48 -7.45
N GLU A 120 -17.07 -9.45 -8.07
CA GLU A 120 -16.01 -9.19 -9.04
C GLU A 120 -16.55 -8.41 -10.25
N ASN A 121 -17.75 -8.73 -10.75
CA ASN A 121 -18.37 -7.96 -11.84
C ASN A 121 -18.70 -6.51 -11.45
N LEU A 122 -19.06 -6.25 -10.19
CA LEU A 122 -19.27 -4.89 -9.68
C LEU A 122 -17.95 -4.11 -9.59
N LEU A 123 -16.85 -4.80 -9.28
CA LEU A 123 -15.53 -4.19 -9.06
C LEU A 123 -14.69 -4.08 -10.34
N ALA A 124 -14.97 -4.89 -11.36
CA ALA A 124 -14.19 -4.97 -12.60
C ALA A 124 -13.92 -3.61 -13.30
N PRO A 125 -14.88 -2.65 -13.37
CA PRO A 125 -14.59 -1.34 -13.94
C PRO A 125 -13.51 -0.56 -13.17
N TYR A 126 -13.43 -0.75 -11.85
CA TYR A 126 -12.44 -0.07 -10.99
C TYR A 126 -11.09 -0.79 -11.03
N ASP A 127 -11.09 -2.12 -11.10
CA ASP A 127 -9.87 -2.88 -11.38
C ASP A 127 -9.21 -2.36 -12.66
N GLN A 128 -9.99 -2.24 -13.74
CA GLN A 128 -9.51 -1.72 -15.01
C GLN A 128 -8.96 -0.29 -14.88
N GLN A 129 -9.68 0.62 -14.22
CA GLN A 129 -9.22 2.00 -14.01
C GLN A 129 -7.91 2.05 -13.23
N PHE A 130 -7.75 1.21 -12.20
CA PHE A 130 -6.52 1.12 -11.41
C PHE A 130 -5.35 0.58 -12.25
N PHE A 131 -5.58 -0.45 -13.05
CA PHE A 131 -4.55 -0.95 -13.98
C PHE A 131 -4.15 0.09 -15.03
N GLU A 132 -5.08 0.91 -15.49
CA GLU A 132 -4.81 1.99 -16.44
C GLU A 132 -3.99 3.11 -15.79
N SER A 133 -4.35 3.57 -14.57
CA SER A 133 -3.60 4.60 -13.85
C SER A 133 -2.16 4.18 -13.56
N TRP A 134 -1.97 2.91 -13.17
CA TRP A 134 -0.66 2.34 -12.91
C TRP A 134 0.22 2.28 -14.18
N ARG A 135 -0.37 1.98 -15.34
CA ARG A 135 0.38 1.92 -16.61
C ARG A 135 0.82 3.28 -17.11
N THR A 136 0.10 4.34 -16.76
CA THR A 136 0.38 5.67 -17.29
C THR A 136 1.37 6.42 -16.43
N ASP A 137 1.14 6.61 -15.13
CA ASP A 137 1.96 7.55 -14.34
C ASP A 137 1.96 7.33 -12.81
N GLU A 138 1.12 6.44 -12.26
CA GLU A 138 0.97 6.30 -10.80
C GLU A 138 1.72 5.08 -10.24
N GLU A 139 2.99 5.27 -9.87
CA GLU A 139 3.74 4.27 -9.12
C GLU A 139 3.59 4.50 -7.61
N LEU A 140 2.65 3.79 -6.98
CA LEU A 140 2.33 3.95 -5.55
C LEU A 140 3.55 3.86 -4.62
N CYS A 141 4.55 3.05 -4.99
CA CYS A 141 5.81 2.96 -4.25
C CYS A 141 6.58 4.30 -4.22
N GLU A 142 6.57 5.07 -5.32
CA GLU A 142 7.22 6.40 -5.38
C GLU A 142 6.51 7.42 -4.51
N PHE A 143 5.17 7.43 -4.54
CA PHE A 143 4.37 8.27 -3.66
C PHE A 143 4.64 7.94 -2.18
N LEU A 144 4.63 6.65 -1.84
CA LEU A 144 4.88 6.18 -0.49
C LEU A 144 6.30 6.55 0.00
N VAL A 145 7.34 6.24 -0.78
CA VAL A 145 8.73 6.58 -0.40
C VAL A 145 8.93 8.10 -0.31
N THR A 146 8.30 8.87 -1.18
CA THR A 146 8.35 10.34 -1.12
C THR A 146 7.63 10.89 0.11
N PHE A 147 6.49 10.32 0.48
CA PHE A 147 5.77 10.65 1.70
C PHE A 147 6.61 10.37 2.94
N ILE A 148 7.25 9.20 3.01
CA ILE A 148 8.15 8.81 4.10
C ILE A 148 9.35 9.77 4.17
N ALA A 149 9.95 10.12 3.03
CA ALA A 149 11.07 11.07 2.97
C ALA A 149 10.72 12.48 3.46
N ARG A 150 9.44 12.88 3.38
CA ARG A 150 8.96 14.16 3.90
C ARG A 150 8.62 14.14 5.39
N ASN A 151 8.52 12.96 5.98
CA ASN A 151 8.12 12.76 7.38
C ASN A 151 9.00 11.70 8.08
N PRO A 152 10.33 11.69 7.92
CA PRO A 152 11.19 10.60 8.42
C PRO A 152 11.06 10.42 9.94
N GLU A 153 10.84 11.50 10.69
CA GLU A 153 10.66 11.49 12.14
C GLU A 153 9.41 10.75 12.61
N ARG A 154 8.46 10.47 11.70
CA ARG A 154 7.26 9.67 11.98
C ARG A 154 7.51 8.17 11.88
N PHE A 155 8.67 7.76 11.37
CA PHE A 155 9.06 6.37 11.14
C PHE A 155 10.30 6.01 11.94
N SER A 156 10.13 5.77 13.26
CA SER A 156 11.19 5.17 14.07
C SER A 156 11.24 3.67 13.77
N LEU A 157 12.29 3.20 13.09
CA LEU A 157 12.48 1.79 12.74
C LEU A 157 13.31 1.03 13.79
N PRO A 158 13.15 -0.30 13.91
CA PRO A 158 13.86 -1.11 14.90
C PRO A 158 15.25 -1.52 14.40
N HIS A 159 16.30 -1.25 15.17
CA HIS A 159 17.62 -1.88 14.94
C HIS A 159 17.58 -3.39 15.20
#